data_AF-A0A918XGJ0-F1
#
_entry.id   AF-A0A918XGJ0-F1
#
_cell.length_a   1.000
_cell.length_b   1.000
_cell.length_c   1.000
_cell.angle_alpha   90.00
_cell.angle_beta   90.00
_cell.angle_gamma   90.00
#
_symmetry.space_group_name_H-M   'P 1'
#
loop_
_entity.id
_entity.type
_entity.pdbx_description
1 polymer ?
#
loop_
_entity_poly.entity_id
_entity_poly.type
_entity_poly.pdbx_seq_one_letter_code
_entity_poly.pdbx_strand_id
1 'polypeptide(L)'
;MKSVFQIVVLLSLALGSLSAKALALGPDEFAAARQLTCVLAQDSLGYLNEDQYNTMVGDVLDSYADQDGDVIYAKALGYFDGLMFGISEDNQRLVNARLQSFVESRSCTQTVGVSYEL
;
A
#
# COMPACT_ATOMS: atom_id res chain seq x y z
N MET A 1 33.73 -37.59 -6.73
CA MET A 1 33.79 -36.13 -7.02
C MET A 1 32.48 -35.57 -7.58
N LYS A 2 31.83 -36.21 -8.57
CA LYS A 2 30.53 -35.76 -9.12
C LYS A 2 29.39 -35.64 -8.08
N SER A 3 29.29 -36.60 -7.15
CA SER A 3 28.23 -36.60 -6.12
C SER A 3 28.38 -35.50 -5.07
N VAL A 4 29.61 -35.08 -4.75
CA VAL A 4 29.85 -33.98 -3.79
C VAL A 4 29.48 -32.63 -4.41
N PHE A 5 29.79 -32.44 -5.69
CA PHE A 5 29.40 -31.23 -6.42
C PHE A 5 27.87 -31.10 -6.55
N GLN A 6 27.16 -32.20 -6.78
CA GLN A 6 25.69 -32.20 -6.80
C GLN A 6 25.07 -31.87 -5.44
N ILE A 7 25.63 -32.38 -4.34
CA ILE A 7 25.14 -32.08 -2.99
C ILE A 7 25.36 -30.61 -2.64
N VAL A 8 26.52 -30.05 -2.99
CA VAL A 8 26.81 -28.63 -2.76
C VAL A 8 25.85 -27.74 -3.56
N VAL A 9 25.61 -28.05 -4.84
CA VAL A 9 24.67 -27.28 -5.67
C VAL A 9 23.24 -27.37 -5.15
N LEU A 10 22.77 -28.54 -4.72
CA LEU A 10 21.44 -28.72 -4.11
C LEU A 10 21.29 -27.95 -2.80
N LEU A 11 22.34 -27.90 -1.98
CA LEU A 11 22.34 -27.14 -0.73
C LEU A 11 22.29 -25.63 -1.02
N SER A 12 23.04 -25.14 -2.00
CA SER A 12 23.01 -23.73 -2.41
C SER A 12 21.64 -23.27 -2.91
N LEU A 13 20.91 -24.13 -3.65
CA LEU A 13 19.56 -23.81 -4.13
C LEU A 13 18.52 -23.80 -2.99
N ALA A 14 18.69 -24.64 -1.96
CA ALA A 14 17.76 -24.70 -0.83
C ALA A 14 17.85 -23.47 0.11
N LEU A 15 19.02 -22.82 0.19
CA LEU A 15 19.17 -21.59 1.00
C LEU A 15 18.67 -20.33 0.27
N GLY A 16 18.50 -20.36 -1.06
CA GLY A 16 18.08 -19.20 -1.85
C GLY A 16 16.57 -18.93 -1.87
N SER A 17 15.73 -19.84 -1.36
CA SER A 17 14.26 -19.76 -1.42
C SER A 17 13.60 -19.16 -0.17
N LEU A 18 14.37 -18.85 0.88
CA LEU A 18 13.84 -18.44 2.19
C LEU A 18 13.33 -17.00 2.27
N SER A 19 13.47 -16.19 1.20
CA SER A 19 13.06 -14.78 1.20
C SER A 19 11.81 -14.50 0.35
N ALA A 20 11.06 -15.54 -0.04
CA ALA A 20 9.75 -15.35 -0.65
C ALA A 20 8.71 -15.07 0.44
N LYS A 21 8.76 -13.89 1.08
CA LYS A 21 7.57 -13.35 1.72
C LYS A 21 6.56 -13.14 0.58
N ALA A 22 5.57 -14.03 0.51
CA ALA A 22 4.48 -13.86 -0.42
C ALA A 22 3.90 -12.45 -0.22
N LEU A 23 3.60 -11.74 -1.31
CA LEU A 23 2.84 -10.48 -1.36
C LEU A 23 1.42 -10.58 -0.72
N ALA A 24 1.16 -11.64 0.03
CA ALA A 24 -0.01 -11.86 0.84
C ALA A 24 0.16 -11.09 2.15
N LEU A 25 -0.31 -9.84 2.14
CA LEU A 25 -0.56 -9.07 3.34
C LEU A 25 -1.55 -9.83 4.23
N GLY A 26 -1.34 -9.74 5.54
CA GLY A 26 -2.37 -10.10 6.49
C GLY A 26 -3.54 -9.10 6.45
N PRO A 27 -4.61 -9.37 7.21
CA PRO A 27 -5.79 -8.51 7.23
C PRO A 27 -5.49 -7.07 7.65
N ASP A 28 -4.60 -6.88 8.63
CA ASP A 28 -4.27 -5.57 9.18
C ASP A 28 -3.40 -4.77 8.22
N GLU A 29 -2.39 -5.38 7.62
CA GLU A 29 -1.54 -4.74 6.63
C GLU A 29 -2.33 -4.40 5.34
N PHE A 30 -3.34 -5.21 5.00
CA PHE A 30 -4.28 -4.90 3.94
C PHE A 30 -5.17 -3.69 4.27
N ALA A 31 -5.64 -3.58 5.51
CA ALA A 31 -6.40 -2.43 5.96
C ALA A 31 -5.54 -1.15 5.95
N ALA A 32 -4.29 -1.24 6.43
CA ALA A 32 -3.32 -0.15 6.36
C ALA A 32 -3.06 0.29 4.92
N ALA A 33 -2.87 -0.64 3.98
CA ALA A 33 -2.69 -0.30 2.57
C ALA A 33 -3.89 0.44 1.97
N ARG A 34 -5.12 0.05 2.35
CA ARG A 34 -6.33 0.77 1.94
C ARG A 34 -6.42 2.17 2.54
N GLN A 35 -6.08 2.32 3.82
CA GLN A 35 -6.04 3.62 4.48
C GLN A 35 -5.00 4.53 3.82
N LEU A 36 -3.81 4.01 3.54
CA LEU A 36 -2.75 4.74 2.85
C LEU A 36 -3.14 5.14 1.43
N THR A 37 -3.93 4.31 0.74
CA THR A 37 -4.51 4.69 -0.57
C THR A 37 -5.40 5.93 -0.47
N CYS A 38 -6.11 6.12 0.64
CA CYS A 38 -6.90 7.33 0.88
C CYS A 38 -6.02 8.56 1.12
N VAL A 39 -4.90 8.41 1.82
CA VAL A 39 -3.90 9.49 2.01
C VAL A 39 -3.33 9.91 0.64
N LEU A 40 -2.92 8.94 -0.19
CA LEU A 40 -2.42 9.19 -1.55
C LEU A 40 -3.47 9.91 -2.44
N ALA A 41 -4.75 9.52 -2.32
CA ALA A 41 -5.84 10.18 -3.04
C ALA A 41 -6.07 11.62 -2.59
N GLN A 42 -5.97 11.91 -1.30
CA GLN A 42 -6.09 13.27 -0.77
C GLN A 42 -4.91 14.15 -1.16
N ASP A 43 -3.68 13.61 -1.12
CA ASP A 43 -2.47 14.30 -1.60
C ASP A 43 -2.56 14.63 -3.09
N SER A 44 -2.97 13.66 -3.91
CA SER A 44 -3.13 13.85 -5.37
C SER A 44 -4.20 14.88 -5.74
N LEU A 45 -5.20 15.08 -4.89
CA LEU A 45 -6.22 16.14 -5.04
C LEU A 45 -5.76 17.50 -4.51
N GLY A 46 -4.58 17.58 -3.87
CA GLY A 46 -4.03 18.78 -3.26
C GLY A 46 -4.69 19.16 -1.94
N TYR A 47 -5.32 18.20 -1.25
CA TYR A 47 -5.95 18.45 0.06
C TYR A 47 -4.95 18.44 1.21
N LEU A 48 -3.79 17.81 1.00
CA LEU A 48 -2.72 17.71 1.98
C LEU A 48 -1.54 18.59 1.54
N ASN A 49 -0.89 19.23 2.51
CA ASN A 49 0.46 19.74 2.34
C ASN A 49 1.50 18.66 2.74
N GLU A 50 2.78 18.92 2.50
CA GLU A 50 3.87 17.98 2.76
C GLU A 50 3.91 17.49 4.21
N ASP A 51 3.77 18.38 5.19
CA ASP A 51 3.77 18.01 6.61
C ASP A 51 2.58 17.11 6.98
N GLN A 52 1.39 17.43 6.46
CA GLN A 52 0.18 16.63 6.65
C GLN A 52 0.30 15.25 6.01
N TYR A 53 0.82 15.19 4.77
CA TYR A 53 1.09 13.96 4.07
C TYR A 53 2.04 13.06 4.87
N ASN A 54 3.20 13.60 5.27
CA ASN A 54 4.20 12.86 6.04
C ASN A 54 3.64 12.36 7.37
N THR A 55 2.85 13.18 8.07
CA THR A 55 2.20 12.80 9.32
C THR A 55 1.22 11.66 9.11
N MET A 56 0.33 11.75 8.12
CA MET A 56 -0.67 10.72 7.87
C MET A 56 -0.08 9.40 7.36
N VAL A 57 0.99 9.46 6.57
CA VAL A 57 1.74 8.26 6.17
C VAL A 57 2.40 7.63 7.39
N GLY A 58 3.04 8.43 8.25
CA GLY A 58 3.63 7.98 9.51
C GLY A 58 2.60 7.32 10.43
N ASP A 59 1.45 7.95 10.65
CA ASP A 59 0.35 7.41 11.46
C ASP A 59 -0.12 6.01 11.00
N VAL A 60 -0.02 5.72 9.70
CA VAL A 60 -0.37 4.40 9.14
C VAL A 60 0.78 3.41 9.29
N LEU A 61 2.02 3.84 9.10
CA LEU A 61 3.15 2.93 8.93
C LEU A 61 3.97 2.71 10.21
N ASP A 62 3.96 3.65 11.17
CA ASP A 62 4.81 3.64 12.37
C ASP A 62 4.55 2.43 13.29
N SER A 63 3.38 1.79 13.18
CA SER A 63 3.07 0.55 13.91
C SER A 63 3.65 -0.71 13.27
N TYR A 64 4.24 -0.62 12.09
CA TYR A 64 4.78 -1.74 11.33
C TYR A 64 6.31 -1.69 11.29
N ALA A 65 6.94 -2.85 11.14
CA ALA A 65 8.37 -2.89 10.87
C ALA A 65 8.66 -2.31 9.46
N ASP A 66 9.78 -1.64 9.27
CA ASP A 66 10.16 -0.95 8.02
C ASP A 66 9.91 -1.81 6.76
N GLN A 67 10.31 -3.08 6.80
CA GLN A 67 10.14 -4.01 5.67
C GLN A 67 8.68 -4.32 5.36
N ASP A 68 7.82 -4.41 6.36
CA ASP A 68 6.40 -4.65 6.16
C ASP A 68 5.70 -3.34 5.73
N GLY A 69 6.17 -2.18 6.23
CA GLY A 69 5.75 -0.85 5.80
C GLY A 69 5.97 -0.61 4.30
N ASP A 70 7.13 -0.99 3.76
CA ASP A 70 7.42 -0.91 2.32
C ASP A 70 6.43 -1.74 1.48
N VAL A 71 6.05 -2.92 1.95
CA VAL A 71 5.10 -3.80 1.25
C VAL A 71 3.68 -3.20 1.30
N ILE A 72 3.29 -2.64 2.45
CA ILE A 72 2.02 -1.91 2.62
C ILE A 72 1.96 -0.72 1.66
N TYR A 73 3.03 0.09 1.60
CA TYR A 73 3.12 1.24 0.72
C TYR A 73 3.04 0.84 -0.76
N ALA A 74 3.80 -0.18 -1.17
CA ALA A 74 3.74 -0.71 -2.53
C ALA A 74 2.33 -1.22 -2.89
N LYS A 75 1.62 -1.83 -1.94
CA LYS A 75 0.23 -2.25 -2.15
C LYS A 75 -0.71 -1.07 -2.30
N ALA A 76 -0.55 -0.02 -1.50
CA ALA A 76 -1.35 1.20 -1.58
C ALA A 76 -1.19 1.88 -2.95
N LEU A 77 0.05 1.97 -3.46
CA LEU A 77 0.31 2.43 -4.83
C LEU A 77 -0.42 1.57 -5.87
N GLY A 78 -0.36 0.24 -5.74
CA GLY A 78 -1.08 -0.66 -6.64
C GLY A 78 -2.61 -0.48 -6.60
N TYR A 79 -3.18 -0.16 -5.43
CA TYR A 79 -4.61 0.21 -5.34
C TYR A 79 -4.90 1.54 -5.99
N PHE A 80 -4.07 2.54 -5.73
CA PHE A 80 -4.19 3.85 -6.33
C PHE A 80 -4.17 3.77 -7.86
N ASP A 81 -3.20 3.06 -8.43
CA ASP A 81 -3.11 2.82 -9.87
C ASP A 81 -4.31 2.01 -10.38
N GLY A 82 -4.75 1.01 -9.62
CA GLY A 82 -5.95 0.22 -9.90
C GLY A 82 -7.22 1.07 -9.96
N LEU A 83 -7.34 2.11 -9.12
CA LEU A 83 -8.46 3.06 -9.18
C LEU A 83 -8.47 3.84 -10.49
N MET A 84 -7.30 4.13 -11.05
CA MET A 84 -7.14 4.86 -12.31
C MET A 84 -7.20 3.97 -13.54
N PHE A 85 -7.34 2.65 -13.37
CA PHE A 85 -7.42 1.72 -14.50
C PHE A 85 -8.50 2.13 -15.51
N GLY A 86 -8.08 2.24 -16.78
CA GLY A 86 -8.94 2.64 -17.89
C GLY A 86 -9.15 4.16 -18.04
N ILE A 87 -8.51 4.98 -17.21
CA ILE A 87 -8.44 6.43 -17.36
C ILE A 87 -7.07 6.78 -17.93
N SER A 88 -7.03 7.60 -18.97
CA SER A 88 -5.77 8.11 -19.50
C SER A 88 -5.17 9.15 -18.55
N GLU A 89 -3.87 9.09 -18.29
CA GLU A 89 -3.15 9.97 -17.36
C GLU A 89 -3.23 11.45 -17.76
N ASP A 90 -3.37 11.75 -19.06
CA ASP A 90 -3.55 13.12 -19.57
C ASP A 90 -4.95 13.69 -19.29
N ASN A 91 -5.91 12.87 -18.87
CA ASN A 91 -7.27 13.29 -18.56
C ASN A 91 -7.43 13.59 -17.06
N GLN A 92 -6.76 14.66 -16.62
CA GLN A 92 -6.77 15.11 -15.22
C GLN A 92 -8.19 15.30 -14.66
N ARG A 93 -9.16 15.68 -15.50
CA ARG A 93 -10.55 15.85 -15.07
C ARG A 93 -11.16 14.51 -14.60
N LEU A 94 -10.94 13.44 -15.36
CA LEU A 94 -11.44 12.11 -14.98
C LEU A 94 -10.67 11.52 -13.80
N VAL A 95 -9.36 11.74 -13.74
CA VAL A 95 -8.51 11.37 -12.60
C VAL A 95 -9.04 12.03 -11.32
N ASN A 96 -9.18 13.36 -11.32
CA ASN A 96 -9.69 14.11 -10.17
C ASN A 96 -11.10 13.67 -9.78
N ALA A 97 -12.00 13.47 -10.75
CA ALA A 97 -13.35 13.01 -10.46
C ALA A 97 -13.38 11.61 -9.82
N ARG A 98 -12.51 10.69 -10.27
CA ARG A 98 -12.39 9.34 -9.70
C ARG A 98 -11.83 9.39 -8.28
N LEU A 99 -10.75 10.16 -8.07
CA LEU A 99 -10.13 10.34 -6.76
C LEU A 99 -11.12 10.99 -5.78
N GLN A 100 -11.83 12.03 -6.20
CA GLN A 100 -12.83 12.70 -5.38
C GLN A 100 -13.95 11.72 -4.97
N SER A 101 -14.50 10.97 -5.94
CA SER A 101 -15.51 9.94 -5.66
C SER A 101 -14.98 8.85 -4.72
N PHE A 102 -13.69 8.50 -4.80
CA PHE A 102 -13.08 7.51 -3.92
C PHE A 102 -12.92 8.03 -2.49
N VAL A 103 -12.43 9.26 -2.32
CA VAL A 103 -12.28 9.92 -1.00
C VAL A 103 -13.62 10.14 -0.32
N GLU A 104 -14.66 10.51 -1.08
CA GLU A 104 -16.03 10.67 -0.57
C GLU A 104 -16.75 9.34 -0.31
N SER A 105 -16.16 8.21 -0.72
CA SER A 105 -16.75 6.89 -0.52
C SER A 105 -16.50 6.36 0.90
N ARG A 106 -17.27 5.33 1.26
CA ARG A 106 -17.06 4.55 2.50
C ARG A 106 -15.70 3.84 2.58
N SER A 107 -14.91 3.87 1.51
CA SER A 107 -13.56 3.30 1.48
C SER A 107 -12.56 4.07 2.34
N CYS A 108 -12.76 5.39 2.49
CA CYS A 108 -11.89 6.27 3.27
C CYS A 108 -12.48 6.68 4.63
N THR A 109 -13.73 6.28 4.92
CA THR A 109 -14.44 6.64 6.15
C THR A 109 -14.17 5.69 7.32
N GLN A 110 -13.34 4.66 7.15
CA GLN A 110 -12.97 3.77 8.25
C GLN A 110 -11.85 4.34 9.15
N THR A 111 -11.32 5.52 8.82
CA THR A 111 -10.28 6.20 9.61
C THR A 111 -10.66 7.65 9.91
N VAL A 112 -11.75 7.85 10.64
CA VAL A 112 -11.82 8.89 11.67
C VAL A 112 -12.73 8.34 12.76
N GLY A 113 -12.25 8.25 14.00
CA GLY A 113 -13.09 7.95 15.15
C GLY A 113 -14.13 9.05 15.32
N VAL A 114 -15.29 8.91 14.70
CA VAL A 114 -16.46 9.73 15.00
C VAL A 114 -17.20 9.02 16.13
N SER A 115 -16.87 9.40 17.36
CA SER A 115 -17.72 9.14 18.51
C SER A 115 -19.03 9.89 18.28
N TYR A 116 -20.13 9.17 18.05
CA TYR A 116 -21.46 9.74 18.16
C TYR A 116 -21.86 9.69 19.63
N GLU A 117 -21.87 10.83 20.32
CA GLU A 117 -22.74 10.96 21.49
C GLU A 117 -24.17 11.11 20.96
N LEU A 118 -25.05 10.19 21.37
CA LEU A 118 -26.49 10.26 21.18
C LEU A 118 -27.11 11.20 22.21
#